data_AF-A0A969FHQ6-F1
#
_entry.id   AF-A0A969FHQ6-F1
#
_cell.length_a   1.000
_cell.length_b   1.000
_cell.length_c   1.000
_cell.angle_alpha   90.00
_cell.angle_beta   90.00
_cell.angle_gamma   90.00
#
_symmetry.space_group_name_H-M   'P 1'
#
loop_
_entity.id
_entity.type
_entity.pdbx_description
1 polymer ?
#
loop_
_entity_poly.entity_id
_entity_poly.type
_entity_poly.pdbx_seq_one_letter_code
_entity_poly.pdbx_strand_id
1 'polypeptide(L)' 'MSPEKPGGRKRRVDIRAVCNGIFYHLKTGCQWRMLPRDYPPYSTVYFYYRSWQVMVAGSESIKLWYARAISERASIRCPQ' A
#
# COMPACT_ATOMS: atom_id res chain seq x y z
N MET A 1 6.84 19.66 -7.58
CA MET A 1 6.74 18.78 -8.77
C MET A 1 8.01 18.97 -9.57
N SER A 2 8.90 17.98 -9.61
CA SER A 2 10.18 18.06 -10.32
C SER A 2 10.11 17.26 -11.63
N PRO A 3 10.81 17.68 -12.70
CA PRO A 3 10.62 17.15 -14.04
C PRO A 3 11.37 15.81 -14.23
N GLU A 4 10.70 14.84 -14.84
CA GLU A 4 11.24 13.49 -15.03
C GLU A 4 11.88 13.32 -16.42
N LYS A 5 13.11 12.80 -16.48
CA LYS A 5 13.88 12.54 -17.71
C LYS A 5 13.38 11.25 -18.43
N PRO A 6 13.36 11.17 -19.77
CA PRO A 6 12.88 9.99 -20.50
C PRO A 6 14.04 9.03 -20.81
N GLY A 7 13.99 7.77 -20.33
CA GLY A 7 15.01 6.79 -20.74
C GLY A 7 15.32 5.58 -19.83
N GLY A 8 14.44 5.17 -18.93
CA GLY A 8 14.59 3.93 -18.17
C GLY A 8 13.23 3.28 -17.95
N ARG A 9 13.16 1.93 -17.90
CA ARG A 9 11.92 1.16 -17.68
C ARG A 9 11.09 1.86 -16.61
N LYS A 10 10.01 2.55 -17.04
CA LYS A 10 9.20 3.40 -16.15
C LYS A 10 8.90 2.58 -14.91
N ARG A 11 9.32 3.02 -13.72
CA ARG A 11 8.84 2.44 -12.47
C ARG A 11 7.35 2.75 -12.39
N ARG A 12 6.52 2.01 -13.14
CA ARG A 12 5.06 2.08 -13.18
C ARG A 12 4.46 1.45 -11.93
N VAL A 13 5.12 1.60 -10.78
CA VAL A 13 4.53 1.16 -9.52
C VAL A 13 3.64 2.32 -9.08
N ASP A 14 2.36 2.18 -9.39
CA ASP A 14 1.36 3.14 -8.93
C ASP A 14 1.30 3.10 -7.39
N ILE A 15 1.70 4.20 -6.76
CA ILE A 15 1.78 4.29 -5.30
C ILE A 15 0.39 4.15 -4.68
N ARG A 16 -0.68 4.57 -5.39
CA ARG A 16 -2.05 4.39 -4.90
C ARG A 16 -2.42 2.91 -4.92
N ALA A 17 -2.02 2.15 -5.94
CA ALA A 17 -2.23 0.71 -6.03
C ALA A 17 -1.44 -0.04 -4.94
N VAL A 18 -0.21 0.38 -4.64
CA VAL A 18 0.56 -0.15 -3.50
C VAL A 18 -0.14 0.13 -2.18
N CYS A 19 -0.54 1.38 -1.93
CA CYS A 19 -1.28 1.73 -0.71
C CYS A 19 -2.60 0.96 -0.60
N ASN A 20 -3.34 0.80 -1.70
CA ASN A 20 -4.57 0.00 -1.72
C ASN A 20 -4.30 -1.49 -1.41
N GLY A 21 -3.19 -2.06 -1.91
CA GLY A 21 -2.77 -3.42 -1.57
C GLY A 21 -2.40 -3.57 -0.08
N ILE A 22 -1.72 -2.57 0.49
CA ILE A 22 -1.43 -2.51 1.93
C ILE A 22 -2.75 -2.44 2.72
N PHE A 23 -3.67 -1.52 2.38
CA PHE A 23 -4.96 -1.40 3.05
C PHE A 23 -5.80 -2.66 2.94
N TYR A 24 -5.78 -3.33 1.78
CA TYR A 24 -6.45 -4.61 1.59
C TYR A 24 -5.90 -5.67 2.54
N HIS A 25 -4.57 -5.83 2.60
CA HIS A 25 -3.91 -6.79 3.49
C HIS A 25 -4.26 -6.55 4.96
N LEU A 26 -4.28 -5.29 5.39
CA LEU A 26 -4.54 -4.93 6.78
C LEU A 26 -6.02 -5.03 7.18
N LYS A 27 -6.92 -4.83 6.22
CA LYS A 27 -8.36 -4.97 6.43
C LYS A 27 -8.78 -6.44 6.48
N THR A 28 -8.22 -7.26 5.58
CA THR A 28 -8.60 -8.68 5.44
C THR A 28 -7.76 -9.59 6.34
N GLY A 29 -6.56 -9.19 6.71
CA GLY A 29 -5.59 -10.05 7.41
C GLY A 29 -5.07 -11.21 6.54
N CYS A 30 -5.38 -11.24 5.24
CA CYS A 30 -4.96 -12.31 4.34
C CYS A 30 -3.44 -12.35 4.19
N GLN A 31 -2.84 -13.53 4.00
CA GLN A 31 -1.40 -13.63 3.75
C GLN A 31 -1.00 -12.82 2.51
N TRP A 32 0.19 -12.21 2.52
CA TRP A 32 0.74 -11.43 1.39
C TRP A 32 0.72 -12.20 0.05
N ARG A 33 0.86 -13.53 0.10
CA ARG A 33 0.79 -14.41 -1.09
C ARG A 33 -0.61 -14.57 -1.67
N MET A 34 -1.65 -14.30 -0.88
CA MET A 34 -3.05 -14.35 -1.30
C MET A 34 -3.54 -12.99 -1.83
N LEU A 35 -2.64 -12.01 -1.99
CA LEU A 35 -3.03 -10.71 -2.55
C LEU A 35 -3.53 -10.90 -4.00
N PRO A 36 -4.72 -10.37 -4.35
CA PRO A 36 -5.26 -10.46 -5.70
C PRO A 36 -4.30 -9.91 -6.76
N ARG A 37 -4.34 -10.50 -7.96
CA ARG A 37 -3.46 -10.11 -9.09
C ARG A 37 -3.76 -8.72 -9.66
N ASP A 38 -4.89 -8.11 -9.28
CA ASP A 38 -5.21 -6.70 -9.56
C ASP A 38 -4.25 -5.73 -8.86
N TYR A 39 -3.57 -6.17 -7.81
CA TYR A 39 -2.57 -5.36 -7.10
C TYR A 39 -1.16 -5.59 -7.64
N PRO A 40 -0.25 -4.60 -7.47
CA PRO A 40 1.16 -4.81 -7.76
C PRO A 40 1.71 -6.01 -6.97
N PRO A 41 2.80 -6.64 -7.46
CA PRO A 41 3.37 -7.84 -6.84
C PRO A 41 3.55 -7.67 -5.34
N TYR A 42 3.17 -8.67 -4.56
CA TYR A 42 3.24 -8.62 -3.09
C TYR A 42 4.65 -8.25 -2.60
N SER A 43 5.71 -8.63 -3.32
CA SER A 43 7.10 -8.27 -3.00
C SER A 43 7.32 -6.76 -3.04
N THR A 44 6.73 -6.07 -4.02
CA THR A 44 6.76 -4.60 -4.12
C THR A 44 5.95 -4.00 -2.99
N VAL A 45 4.73 -4.47 -2.77
CA VAL A 45 3.85 -3.95 -1.70
C VAL A 45 4.51 -4.10 -0.32
N TYR A 46 5.13 -5.25 -0.07
CA TYR A 46 5.85 -5.53 1.17
C TYR A 46 7.09 -4.64 1.36
N PHE A 47 7.85 -4.39 0.28
CA PHE A 47 8.99 -3.48 0.32
C PHE A 47 8.56 -2.06 0.77
N TYR A 48 7.49 -1.53 0.16
CA TYR A 48 6.93 -0.25 0.56
C TYR A 48 6.35 -0.26 1.97
N TYR A 49 5.66 -1.34 2.37
CA TYR A 49 5.14 -1.51 3.73
C TYR A 49 6.25 -1.44 4.78
N ARG A 50 7.38 -2.13 4.54
CA ARG A 50 8.55 -2.11 5.43
C ARG A 50 9.17 -0.72 5.55
N SER A 51 9.39 -0.04 4.43
CA SER A 51 9.87 1.35 4.44
C SER A 51 8.91 2.29 5.17
N TRP A 52 7.61 2.04 5.01
CA TRP A 52 6.56 2.83 5.65
C TRP A 52 6.52 2.59 7.17
N GLN A 53 6.69 1.35 7.65
CA GLN A 53 6.80 1.05 9.09
C GLN A 53 7.94 1.79 9.79
N VAL A 54 9.08 1.94 9.13
CA VAL A 54 10.20 2.72 9.65
C VAL A 54 9.84 4.21 9.73
N MET A 55 9.07 4.71 8.76
CA MET A 55 8.60 6.10 8.73
C MET A 55 7.51 6.39 9.79
N VAL A 56 6.56 5.48 10.01
CA VAL A 56 5.50 5.66 11.03
C VAL A 56 5.98 5.54 12.48
N ALA A 57 7.14 4.90 12.72
CA ALA A 57 7.69 4.79 14.07
C ALA A 57 7.96 6.16 14.72
N GLY A 58 8.22 7.20 13.92
CA GLY A 58 8.51 8.56 14.39
C GLY A 58 7.36 9.57 14.30
N SER A 59 6.18 9.20 13.78
CA SER A 59 5.09 10.16 13.54
C SER A 59 3.72 9.64 13.96
N GLU A 60 3.18 10.21 15.04
CA GLU A 60 1.84 9.92 15.55
C GLU A 60 0.74 10.25 14.53
N SER A 61 0.92 11.33 13.76
CA SER A 61 -0.03 11.81 12.76
C SER A 61 -0.29 10.78 11.66
N ILE A 62 0.74 10.03 11.26
CA ILE A 62 0.60 9.00 10.22
C ILE A 62 -0.11 7.76 10.78
N LYS A 63 0.15 7.39 12.05
CA LYS A 63 -0.60 6.30 12.73
C LYS A 63 -2.09 6.61 12.81
N LEU A 64 -2.44 7.85 13.16
CA LEU A 64 -3.83 8.30 13.25
C LEU A 64 -4.49 8.35 11.88
N TRP A 65 -3.83 8.94 10.88
CA TRP A 65 -4.32 8.93 9.50
C TRP A 65 -4.56 7.50 8.99
N TYR A 66 -3.67 6.58 9.30
CA TYR A 66 -3.76 5.18 8.91
C TYR A 66 -4.91 4.43 9.61
N ALA A 67 -5.02 4.55 10.93
CA ALA A 67 -6.12 3.95 11.70
C ALA A 67 -7.48 4.47 11.22
N ARG A 68 -7.55 5.77 10.90
CA ARG A 68 -8.74 6.40 10.34
C ARG A 68 -9.04 5.90 8.93
N ALA A 69 -8.04 5.82 8.05
CA ALA A 69 -8.19 5.33 6.68
C ALA A 69 -8.67 3.88 6.60
N ILE A 70 -8.26 3.01 7.54
CA ILE A 70 -8.76 1.63 7.65
C ILE A 70 -10.24 1.60 8.06
N SER A 71 -10.66 2.51 8.94
CA SER A 71 -12.04 2.62 9.42
C SER A 71 -12.98 3.23 8.37
N GLU A 72 -12.52 4.25 7.63
CA GLU A 72 -13.34 4.98 6.64
C GLU A 72 -13.54 4.20 5.32
N ARG A 73 -12.61 3.33 4.92
CA ARG A 73 -12.72 2.47 3.72
C ARG A 73 -13.39 1.12 3.99
N ALA A 74 -14.37 1.08 4.89
CA ALA A 74 -15.02 -0.14 5.36
C ALA A 74 -15.86 -0.93 4.32
N SER A 75 -15.94 -0.50 3.06
CA SER A 75 -16.76 -1.15 2.01
C SER A 75 -15.95 -1.89 0.94
N ILE A 76 -14.77 -2.41 1.27
CA ILE A 76 -14.06 -3.36 0.40
C ILE A 76 -14.50 -4.76 0.84
N ARG A 77 -15.59 -5.26 0.24
CA ARG A 77 -15.97 -6.67 0.38
C ARG A 77 -14.85 -7.52 -0.22
N CYS A 78 -14.37 -8.47 0.58
CA CYS A 78 -13.48 -9.53 0.13
C CYS A 78 -14.26 -10.37 -0.91
N PRO A 79 -13.87 -10.40 -2.20
CA PRO A 79 -14.39 -11.44 -3.08
C PRO A 79 -13.77 -12.75 -2.61
N GLN A 80 -14.65 -13.70 -2.26
CA GLN A 80 -14.28 -15.05 -1.84
C GLN A 80 -13.53 -15.74 -2.98
#